data_AF-A0A2D4RYN1-F1
#
_entry.id   AF-A0A2D4RYN1-F1
#
_cell.length_a   1.000
_cell.length_b   1.000
_cell.length_c   1.000
_cell.angle_alpha   90.00
_cell.angle_beta   90.00
_cell.angle_gamma   90.00
#
_symmetry.space_group_name_H-M   'P 1'
#
loop_
_entity.id
_entity.type
_entity.pdbx_description
1 polymer ?
#
loop_
_entity_poly.entity_id
_entity_poly.type
_entity_poly.pdbx_seq_one_letter_code
_entity_poly.pdbx_strand_id
1 'polypeptide(L)'
;MPLDELQRIEIAIELDKGVSHEELANKFSTSASELKEIENLLRKKDVSSKHKVHRKKKSEIDRGQIIQKLMRGELPEKISEHFEVSLKVLKRWAKEEGILCHKSWSELTATEKKEIQALREDGESWEEIARAYQLHLEVEELIPPLPYQALSAAEVGLLMEIFKTMPKISISGACQLASKAGMELNPKAVASYKRRWSNFHYLS
;
A
#
# COMPACT_ATOMS: atom_id res chain seq x y z
N MET A 1 22.94 53.07 -17.65
CA MET A 1 23.11 52.04 -18.70
C MET A 1 22.50 50.75 -18.17
N PRO A 2 21.78 49.96 -18.98
CA PRO A 2 21.33 48.65 -18.51
C PRO A 2 22.54 47.77 -18.22
N LEU A 3 22.51 47.03 -17.10
CA LEU A 3 23.53 46.06 -16.72
C LEU A 3 23.69 44.99 -17.80
N ASP A 4 24.92 44.76 -18.25
CA ASP A 4 25.26 43.67 -19.15
C ASP A 4 25.16 42.30 -18.44
N GLU A 5 24.97 41.23 -19.20
CA GLU A 5 24.71 39.88 -18.68
C GLU A 5 25.83 39.39 -17.75
N LEU A 6 27.10 39.71 -18.07
CA LEU A 6 28.25 39.39 -17.22
C LEU A 6 28.21 40.14 -15.88
N GLN A 7 27.79 41.41 -15.87
CA GLN A 7 27.68 42.20 -14.65
C GLN A 7 26.55 41.70 -13.75
N ARG A 8 25.44 41.23 -14.34
CA ARG A 8 24.34 40.61 -13.59
C ARG A 8 24.77 39.31 -12.91
N ILE A 9 25.59 38.50 -13.59
CA ILE A 9 26.15 37.26 -13.03
C ILE A 9 27.10 37.59 -11.87
N GLU A 10 27.97 38.59 -12.03
CA GLU A 10 28.90 38.99 -10.96
C GLU A 10 28.15 39.52 -9.73
N ILE A 11 27.14 40.38 -9.93
CA ILE A 11 26.27 40.88 -8.85
C ILE A 11 25.58 39.72 -8.12
N ALA A 12 25.07 38.74 -8.86
CA ALA A 12 24.40 37.57 -8.28
C ALA A 12 25.34 36.73 -7.39
N ILE A 13 26.59 36.54 -7.82
CA ILE A 13 27.61 35.81 -7.06
C ILE A 13 27.97 36.57 -5.77
N GLU A 14 28.11 37.89 -5.82
CA GLU A 14 28.44 38.69 -4.65
C GLU A 14 27.28 38.81 -3.65
N LEU A 15 26.03 38.83 -4.13
CA LEU A 15 24.85 38.73 -3.27
C LEU A 15 24.79 37.37 -2.52
N ASP A 16 25.13 36.27 -3.20
CA ASP A 16 25.18 34.94 -2.58
C ASP A 16 26.28 34.82 -1.51
N LYS A 17 27.38 35.57 -1.69
CA LYS A 17 28.45 35.72 -0.68
C LYS A 17 28.07 36.63 0.50
N GLY A 18 26.88 37.24 0.48
CA GLY A 18 26.37 38.08 1.56
C GLY A 18 26.80 39.55 1.52
N VAL A 19 27.29 40.04 0.38
CA VAL A 19 27.65 41.47 0.21
C VAL A 19 26.39 42.35 0.22
N SER A 20 26.48 43.52 0.87
CA SER A 20 25.32 44.41 1.03
C SER A 20 24.90 45.08 -0.29
N HIS A 21 23.61 45.38 -0.41
CA HIS A 21 23.05 46.05 -1.59
C HIS A 21 23.64 47.45 -1.82
N GLU A 22 24.05 48.14 -0.75
CA GLU A 22 24.62 49.49 -0.82
C GLU A 22 26.05 49.46 -1.38
N GLU A 23 26.84 48.44 -1.02
CA GLU A 23 28.18 48.23 -1.57
C GLU A 23 28.13 47.87 -3.06
N LEU A 24 27.19 47.02 -3.47
CA LEU A 24 27.01 46.63 -4.87
C LEU A 24 26.45 47.79 -5.72
N ALA A 25 25.55 48.60 -5.16
CA ALA A 25 25.01 49.78 -5.84
C ALA A 25 26.12 50.78 -6.17
N ASN A 26 27.04 51.01 -5.23
CA ASN A 26 28.19 51.88 -5.42
C ASN A 26 29.21 51.28 -6.40
N LYS A 27 29.53 49.99 -6.27
CA LYS A 27 30.53 49.30 -7.13
C LYS A 27 30.09 49.24 -8.59
N PHE A 28 28.81 48.96 -8.85
CA PHE A 28 28.28 48.79 -10.20
C PHE A 28 27.53 50.03 -10.72
N SER A 29 27.50 51.12 -9.95
CA SER A 29 26.74 52.34 -10.28
C SER A 29 25.28 52.03 -10.65
N THR A 30 24.63 51.18 -9.85
CA THR A 30 23.30 50.63 -10.13
C THR A 30 22.32 50.94 -9.02
N SER A 31 21.03 50.94 -9.36
CA SER A 31 19.99 51.28 -8.41
C SER A 31 19.68 50.10 -7.48
N ALA A 32 19.32 50.38 -6.23
CA ALA A 32 18.88 49.35 -5.27
C ALA A 32 17.65 48.56 -5.77
N SER A 33 16.84 49.16 -6.66
CA SER A 33 15.74 48.49 -7.35
C SER A 33 16.18 47.38 -8.30
N GLU A 34 17.24 47.60 -9.10
CA GLU A 34 17.77 46.61 -10.04
C GLU A 34 18.45 45.45 -9.30
N LEU A 35 19.14 45.75 -8.19
CA LEU A 35 19.74 44.72 -7.34
C LEU A 35 18.69 43.83 -6.67
N LYS A 36 17.59 44.41 -6.17
CA LYS A 36 16.44 43.65 -5.66
C LYS A 36 15.75 42.81 -6.73
N GLU A 37 15.76 43.25 -7.99
CA GLU A 37 15.20 42.47 -9.10
C GLU A 37 16.08 41.25 -9.39
N ILE A 38 17.41 41.40 -9.38
CA ILE A 38 18.38 40.31 -9.51
C ILE A 38 18.28 39.33 -8.34
N GLU A 39 18.19 39.83 -7.10
CA GLU A 39 17.99 38.99 -5.90
C GLU A 39 16.65 38.21 -5.97
N ASN A 40 15.58 38.86 -6.42
CA ASN A 40 14.30 38.19 -6.62
C ASN A 40 14.34 37.13 -7.73
N LEU A 41 15.14 37.33 -8.79
CA LEU A 41 15.37 36.32 -9.82
C LEU A 41 16.14 35.11 -9.27
N LEU A 42 17.12 35.33 -8.39
CA LEU A 42 17.83 34.27 -7.67
C LEU A 42 16.88 33.47 -6.76
N ARG A 43 16.11 34.17 -5.90
CA ARG A 43 15.10 33.54 -5.02
C ARG A 43 14.00 32.81 -5.79
N LYS A 44 13.60 33.30 -6.98
CA LYS A 44 12.62 32.61 -7.84
C LYS A 44 13.18 31.34 -8.47
N LYS A 45 14.51 31.22 -8.64
CA LYS A 45 15.17 29.98 -9.07
C LYS A 45 15.13 28.91 -7.97
N ASP A 46 15.26 29.32 -6.71
CA ASP A 46 15.12 28.42 -5.55
C ASP A 46 13.66 28.19 -5.12
N VAL A 47 12.71 29.04 -5.52
CA VAL A 47 11.30 28.94 -5.16
C VAL A 47 10.38 29.01 -6.40
N SER A 48 10.63 28.14 -7.38
CA SER A 48 9.65 27.64 -8.35
C SER A 48 10.34 26.57 -9.21
N SER A 49 10.14 25.28 -8.99
CA SER A 49 8.83 24.68 -9.15
C SER A 49 8.83 23.29 -8.50
N LYS A 50 7.76 23.03 -7.74
CA LYS A 50 7.20 21.70 -7.57
C LYS A 50 7.38 20.96 -8.89
N HIS A 51 8.11 19.84 -8.90
CA HIS A 51 8.21 18.96 -10.04
C HIS A 51 6.80 18.63 -10.56
N LYS A 52 6.30 19.43 -11.52
CA LYS A 52 5.40 18.92 -12.55
C LYS A 52 6.31 18.02 -13.36
N VAL A 53 6.41 16.78 -12.90
CA VAL A 53 6.83 15.65 -13.71
C VAL A 53 6.16 15.88 -15.07
N HIS A 54 6.95 16.14 -16.10
CA HIS A 54 6.46 16.10 -17.46
C HIS A 54 5.83 14.72 -17.60
N ARG A 55 4.50 14.65 -17.53
CA ARG A 55 3.77 13.46 -17.96
C ARG A 55 4.17 13.29 -19.41
N LYS A 56 5.13 12.42 -19.68
CA LYS A 56 5.24 11.76 -20.98
C LYS A 56 3.79 11.39 -21.32
N LYS A 57 3.26 11.94 -22.42
CA LYS A 57 2.06 11.37 -23.04
C LYS A 57 2.43 9.92 -23.27
N LYS A 58 1.91 9.01 -22.43
CA LYS A 58 2.13 7.58 -22.58
C LYS A 58 1.58 7.21 -23.95
N SER A 59 2.34 6.44 -24.70
CA SER A 59 1.96 6.12 -26.06
C SER A 59 0.63 5.35 -26.03
N GLU A 60 -0.17 5.49 -27.08
CA GLU A 60 -1.42 4.73 -27.22
C GLU A 60 -1.15 3.21 -27.20
N ILE A 61 0.06 2.82 -27.59
CA ILE A 61 0.60 1.45 -27.53
C ILE A 61 0.73 0.97 -26.07
N ASP A 62 1.27 1.80 -25.17
CA ASP A 62 1.40 1.45 -23.75
C ASP A 62 0.04 1.24 -23.09
N ARG A 63 -0.95 2.08 -23.43
CA ARG A 63 -2.34 1.91 -22.96
C ARG A 63 -2.92 0.58 -23.43
N GLY A 64 -2.77 0.23 -24.71
CA GLY A 64 -3.26 -1.04 -25.25
C GLY A 64 -2.68 -2.26 -24.54
N GLN A 65 -1.36 -2.28 -24.29
CA GLN A 65 -0.70 -3.37 -23.58
C GLN A 65 -1.16 -3.49 -22.12
N ILE A 66 -1.33 -2.35 -21.43
CA ILE A 66 -1.85 -2.29 -20.07
C ILE A 66 -3.26 -2.88 -19.99
N ILE A 67 -4.14 -2.49 -20.92
CA ILE A 67 -5.52 -2.99 -20.99
C ILE A 67 -5.52 -4.51 -21.22
N GLN A 68 -4.69 -5.02 -22.13
CA GLN A 68 -4.58 -6.47 -22.35
C GLN A 68 -4.12 -7.22 -21.09
N LYS A 69 -3.15 -6.67 -20.34
CA LYS A 69 -2.70 -7.27 -19.08
C LYS A 69 -3.79 -7.28 -18.01
N LEU A 70 -4.55 -6.18 -17.89
CA LEU A 70 -5.71 -6.10 -17.01
C LEU A 70 -6.80 -7.13 -17.39
N MET A 71 -7.08 -7.31 -18.68
CA MET A 71 -8.04 -8.32 -19.16
C MET A 71 -7.58 -9.76 -18.87
N ARG A 72 -6.27 -10.01 -18.89
CA ARG A 72 -5.67 -11.30 -18.48
C ARG A 72 -5.69 -11.50 -16.97
N GLY A 73 -6.16 -10.51 -16.23
CA GLY A 73 -6.29 -10.55 -14.78
C GLY A 73 -5.03 -10.18 -14.04
N GLU A 74 -3.96 -9.65 -14.67
CA GLU A 74 -2.75 -9.26 -13.93
C GLU A 74 -3.05 -8.19 -12.85
N LEU A 75 -2.34 -8.27 -11.73
CA LEU A 75 -2.47 -7.33 -10.62
C LEU A 75 -2.21 -5.88 -11.06
N PRO A 76 -3.13 -4.94 -10.78
CA PRO A 76 -2.93 -3.52 -11.08
C PRO A 76 -1.63 -2.95 -10.49
N GLU A 77 -1.19 -3.44 -9.33
CA GLU A 77 0.05 -3.05 -8.65
C GLU A 77 1.29 -3.44 -9.48
N LYS A 78 1.34 -4.66 -10.00
CA LYS A 78 2.43 -5.14 -10.87
C LYS A 78 2.47 -4.36 -12.19
N ILE A 79 1.29 -4.08 -12.76
CA ILE A 79 1.18 -3.26 -13.98
C ILE A 79 1.61 -1.81 -13.69
N SER A 80 1.22 -1.26 -12.53
CA SER A 80 1.57 0.08 -12.09
C SER A 80 3.08 0.26 -11.99
N GLU A 81 3.77 -0.72 -11.40
CA GLU A 81 5.22 -0.74 -11.29
C GLU A 81 5.89 -0.89 -12.66
N HIS A 82 5.49 -1.88 -13.45
CA HIS A 82 6.10 -2.15 -14.76
C HIS A 82 5.97 -1.00 -15.76
N PHE A 83 4.81 -0.31 -15.79
CA PHE A 83 4.55 0.78 -16.74
C PHE A 83 4.70 2.18 -16.12
N GLU A 84 5.13 2.27 -14.85
CA GLU A 84 5.20 3.51 -14.06
C GLU A 84 3.89 4.33 -14.10
N VAL A 85 2.73 3.66 -14.13
CA VAL A 85 1.39 4.29 -14.19
C VAL A 85 0.77 4.22 -12.81
N SER A 86 0.27 5.33 -12.27
CA SER A 86 -0.43 5.26 -10.99
C SER A 86 -1.68 4.39 -11.06
N LEU A 87 -1.94 3.62 -9.99
CA LEU A 87 -3.15 2.79 -9.83
C LEU A 87 -4.45 3.54 -10.15
N LYS A 88 -4.54 4.83 -9.80
CA LYS A 88 -5.70 5.69 -10.13
C LYS A 88 -5.94 5.83 -11.63
N VAL A 89 -4.87 5.91 -12.43
CA VAL A 89 -4.98 5.99 -13.89
C VAL A 89 -5.34 4.63 -14.47
N LEU A 90 -4.74 3.54 -13.97
CA LEU A 90 -5.09 2.17 -14.39
C LEU A 90 -6.56 1.86 -14.16
N LYS A 91 -7.08 2.16 -12.96
CA LYS A 91 -8.50 1.95 -12.63
C LYS A 91 -9.44 2.79 -13.50
N ARG A 92 -9.03 3.99 -13.87
CA ARG A 92 -9.79 4.84 -14.79
C ARG A 92 -9.85 4.21 -16.17
N TRP A 93 -8.71 3.80 -16.72
CA TRP A 93 -8.66 3.14 -18.03
C TRP A 93 -9.44 1.82 -18.03
N ALA A 94 -9.29 0.99 -17.00
CA ALA A 94 -10.10 -0.21 -16.86
C ALA A 94 -11.60 0.09 -16.88
N LYS A 95 -12.04 1.13 -16.14
CA LYS A 95 -13.44 1.56 -16.14
C LYS A 95 -13.91 2.05 -17.51
N GLU A 96 -13.08 2.80 -18.24
CA GLU A 96 -13.38 3.26 -19.60
C GLU A 96 -13.56 2.08 -20.57
N GLU A 97 -12.79 1.00 -20.40
CA GLU A 97 -12.87 -0.23 -21.21
C GLU A 97 -13.86 -1.28 -20.65
N GLY A 98 -14.60 -0.97 -19.59
CA GLY A 98 -15.54 -1.90 -18.96
C GLY A 98 -14.89 -3.11 -18.25
N ILE A 99 -13.60 -3.03 -17.95
CA ILE A 99 -12.84 -4.07 -17.24
C ILE A 99 -13.05 -3.93 -15.73
N LEU A 100 -13.46 -5.03 -15.10
CA LEU A 100 -13.53 -5.14 -13.64
C LEU A 100 -12.11 -5.17 -13.07
N CYS A 101 -11.71 -4.09 -12.41
CA CYS A 101 -10.47 -4.10 -11.61
C CYS A 101 -10.70 -4.78 -10.28
N HIS A 102 -9.84 -5.74 -9.95
CA HIS A 102 -9.77 -6.29 -8.61
C HIS A 102 -9.51 -5.19 -7.56
N LYS A 103 -10.15 -5.33 -6.40
CA LYS A 103 -9.84 -4.54 -5.21
C LYS A 103 -8.48 -4.99 -4.65
N SER A 104 -7.74 -4.04 -4.10
CA SER A 104 -6.57 -4.35 -3.26
C SER A 104 -7.01 -4.69 -1.83
N TRP A 105 -6.19 -5.42 -1.08
CA TRP A 105 -6.45 -5.68 0.35
C TRP A 105 -6.59 -4.40 1.18
N SER A 106 -5.84 -3.34 0.81
CA SER A 106 -5.94 -2.03 1.46
C SER A 106 -7.29 -1.33 1.25
N GLU A 107 -8.00 -1.64 0.18
CA GLU A 107 -9.28 -1.02 -0.16
C GLU A 107 -10.47 -1.71 0.51
N LEU A 108 -10.26 -2.90 1.06
CA LEU A 108 -11.29 -3.58 1.83
C LEU A 108 -11.55 -2.87 3.16
N THR A 109 -12.83 -2.75 3.48
CA THR A 109 -13.31 -2.29 4.77
C THR A 109 -12.91 -3.26 5.89
N ALA A 110 -12.92 -2.77 7.13
CA ALA A 110 -12.67 -3.62 8.29
C ALA A 110 -13.70 -4.77 8.41
N THR A 111 -14.93 -4.56 7.93
CA THR A 111 -15.99 -5.57 7.91
C THR A 111 -15.69 -6.66 6.89
N GLU A 112 -15.40 -6.29 5.62
CA GLU A 112 -15.03 -7.25 4.57
C GLU A 112 -13.81 -8.10 5.01
N LYS A 113 -12.79 -7.47 5.61
CA LYS A 113 -11.61 -8.20 6.12
C LYS A 113 -11.97 -9.24 7.18
N LYS A 114 -12.88 -8.90 8.09
CA LYS A 114 -13.35 -9.83 9.13
C LYS A 114 -14.16 -10.99 8.53
N GLU A 115 -15.04 -10.70 7.57
CA GLU A 115 -15.83 -11.72 6.89
C GLU A 115 -14.96 -12.68 6.09
N ILE A 116 -14.01 -12.16 5.30
CA ILE A 116 -13.01 -12.97 4.59
C ILE A 116 -12.28 -13.89 5.55
N GLN A 117 -11.88 -13.37 6.72
CA GLN A 117 -11.18 -14.19 7.70
C GLN A 117 -12.07 -15.29 8.30
N ALA A 118 -13.36 -15.00 8.54
CA ALA A 118 -14.33 -15.99 8.98
C ALA A 118 -14.55 -17.09 7.91
N LEU A 119 -14.72 -16.72 6.64
CA LEU A 119 -14.88 -17.68 5.54
C LEU A 119 -13.65 -18.61 5.42
N ARG A 120 -12.44 -18.07 5.55
CA ARG A 120 -11.21 -18.88 5.58
C ARG A 120 -11.18 -19.83 6.79
N GLU A 121 -11.65 -19.39 7.96
CA GLU A 121 -11.77 -20.25 9.14
C GLU A 121 -12.82 -21.34 8.95
N ASP A 122 -13.87 -21.05 8.18
CA ASP A 122 -14.94 -21.97 7.88
C ASP A 122 -14.56 -23.03 6.83
N GLY A 123 -13.46 -22.82 6.12
CA GLY A 123 -12.88 -23.77 5.15
C GLY A 123 -13.26 -23.47 3.70
N GLU A 124 -13.86 -22.31 3.44
CA GLU A 124 -14.14 -21.84 2.08
C GLU A 124 -12.84 -21.70 1.27
N SER A 125 -12.89 -22.05 -0.01
CA SER A 125 -11.71 -21.96 -0.87
C SER A 125 -11.33 -20.50 -1.11
N TRP A 126 -10.02 -20.23 -1.20
CA TRP A 126 -9.55 -18.88 -1.45
C TRP A 126 -10.08 -18.34 -2.80
N GLU A 127 -10.23 -19.20 -3.81
CA GLU A 127 -10.78 -18.82 -5.10
C GLU A 127 -12.23 -18.33 -5.01
N GLU A 128 -13.06 -18.96 -4.17
CA GLU A 128 -14.45 -18.53 -3.96
C GLU A 128 -14.52 -17.20 -3.22
N ILE A 129 -13.72 -17.05 -2.17
CA ILE A 129 -13.62 -15.81 -1.40
C ILE A 129 -13.13 -14.68 -2.30
N ALA A 130 -12.06 -14.90 -3.07
CA ALA A 130 -11.51 -13.90 -3.97
C ALA A 130 -12.52 -13.44 -5.02
N ARG A 131 -13.28 -14.37 -5.61
CA ARG A 131 -14.37 -14.04 -6.54
C ARG A 131 -15.47 -13.21 -5.89
N ALA A 132 -15.94 -13.60 -4.70
CA ALA A 132 -17.02 -12.91 -3.99
C ALA A 132 -16.66 -11.45 -3.64
N TYR A 133 -15.42 -11.21 -3.25
CA TYR A 133 -14.93 -9.88 -2.85
C TYR A 133 -14.20 -9.12 -3.96
N GLN A 134 -14.19 -9.65 -5.20
CA GLN A 134 -13.48 -9.10 -6.35
C GLN A 134 -11.99 -8.85 -6.05
N LEU A 135 -11.34 -9.80 -5.39
CA LEU A 135 -9.91 -9.76 -5.08
C LEU A 135 -9.12 -10.56 -6.11
N HIS A 136 -7.89 -10.15 -6.33
CA HIS A 136 -6.96 -10.94 -7.14
C HIS A 136 -6.44 -12.13 -6.32
N LEU A 137 -6.22 -13.29 -6.96
CA LEU A 137 -5.80 -14.51 -6.26
C LEU A 137 -4.46 -14.35 -5.53
N GLU A 138 -3.50 -13.64 -6.10
CA GLU A 138 -2.21 -13.37 -5.44
C GLU A 138 -2.32 -12.45 -4.21
N VAL A 139 -3.49 -11.90 -3.88
CA VAL A 139 -3.70 -11.14 -2.63
C VAL A 139 -3.65 -12.06 -1.40
N GLU A 140 -3.78 -13.38 -1.57
CA GLU A 140 -3.79 -14.32 -0.43
C GLU A 140 -2.59 -14.15 0.49
N GLU A 141 -1.40 -13.95 -0.09
CA GLU A 141 -0.14 -13.78 0.63
C GLU A 141 -0.12 -12.54 1.54
N LEU A 142 -0.97 -11.54 1.24
CA LEU A 142 -1.10 -10.31 2.02
C LEU A 142 -2.10 -10.46 3.19
N ILE A 143 -2.85 -11.55 3.23
CA ILE A 143 -3.86 -11.79 4.26
C ILE A 143 -3.20 -12.36 5.51
N PRO A 144 -3.48 -11.80 6.70
CA PRO A 144 -2.97 -12.35 7.94
C PRO A 144 -3.29 -13.85 8.09
N PRO A 145 -2.35 -14.65 8.63
CA PRO A 145 -2.59 -16.06 8.90
C PRO A 145 -3.74 -16.21 9.91
N LEU A 146 -4.41 -17.36 9.84
CA LEU A 146 -5.47 -17.70 10.79
C LEU A 146 -4.86 -17.95 12.19
N PRO A 147 -5.52 -17.54 13.28
CA PRO A 147 -4.97 -17.69 14.63
C PRO A 147 -4.55 -19.12 14.97
N TYR A 148 -5.27 -20.14 14.49
CA TYR A 148 -4.92 -21.53 14.75
C TYR A 148 -3.60 -21.97 14.06
N GLN A 149 -3.15 -21.28 13.01
CA GLN A 149 -1.91 -21.62 12.30
C GLN A 149 -0.66 -21.32 13.14
N ALA A 150 -0.80 -20.55 14.22
CA ALA A 150 0.27 -20.36 15.20
C ALA A 150 0.45 -21.56 16.15
N LEU A 151 -0.49 -22.52 16.16
CA LEU A 151 -0.40 -23.72 16.98
C LEU A 151 0.56 -24.73 16.35
N SER A 152 1.45 -25.28 17.16
CA SER A 152 2.30 -26.41 16.81
C SER A 152 1.49 -27.68 16.59
N ALA A 153 2.08 -28.67 15.91
CA ALA A 153 1.43 -29.95 15.66
C ALA A 153 1.02 -30.67 16.96
N ALA A 154 1.81 -30.55 18.03
CA ALA A 154 1.50 -31.13 19.33
C ALA A 154 0.26 -30.46 19.98
N GLU A 155 0.19 -29.13 19.94
CA GLU A 155 -0.94 -28.38 20.47
C GLU A 155 -2.22 -28.65 19.68
N VAL A 156 -2.12 -28.75 18.35
CA VAL A 156 -3.25 -29.14 17.49
C VAL A 156 -3.71 -30.56 17.81
N GLY A 157 -2.78 -31.50 17.98
CA GLY A 157 -3.09 -32.88 18.36
C GLY A 157 -3.84 -32.98 19.68
N LEU A 158 -3.35 -32.25 20.70
CA LEU A 158 -4.01 -32.17 22.01
C LEU A 158 -5.41 -31.56 21.92
N LEU A 159 -5.57 -30.44 21.20
CA LEU A 159 -6.88 -29.81 21.01
C LEU A 159 -7.85 -30.72 20.27
N MET A 160 -7.38 -31.47 19.27
CA MET A 160 -8.21 -32.45 18.56
C MET A 160 -8.73 -33.53 19.52
N GLU A 161 -7.88 -34.05 20.40
CA GLU A 161 -8.27 -35.05 21.39
C GLU A 161 -9.27 -34.48 22.42
N ILE A 162 -9.01 -33.25 22.91
CA ILE A 162 -9.92 -32.53 23.80
C ILE A 162 -11.29 -32.36 23.14
N PHE A 163 -11.36 -31.90 21.90
CA PHE A 163 -12.64 -31.65 21.23
C PHE A 163 -13.35 -32.93 20.80
N LYS A 164 -12.63 -34.01 20.46
CA LYS A 164 -13.24 -35.33 20.26
C LYS A 164 -13.86 -35.88 21.55
N THR A 165 -13.18 -35.71 22.68
CA THR A 165 -13.64 -36.23 23.99
C THR A 165 -14.74 -35.37 24.60
N MET A 166 -14.62 -34.05 24.46
CA MET A 166 -15.54 -33.06 25.03
C MET A 166 -15.94 -32.00 23.98
N PRO A 167 -16.76 -32.33 22.97
CA PRO A 167 -17.10 -31.41 21.87
C PRO A 167 -17.69 -30.06 22.33
N LYS A 168 -18.45 -30.09 23.42
CA LYS A 168 -19.16 -28.93 23.98
C LYS A 168 -18.31 -28.11 24.95
N ILE A 169 -17.04 -28.45 25.19
CA ILE A 169 -16.17 -27.74 26.13
C ILE A 169 -16.02 -26.26 25.77
N SER A 170 -16.00 -25.36 26.76
CA SER A 170 -15.71 -23.95 26.50
C SER A 170 -14.25 -23.75 26.06
N ILE A 171 -13.95 -22.61 25.41
CA ILE A 171 -12.57 -22.25 25.05
C ILE A 171 -11.69 -22.15 26.29
N SER A 172 -12.20 -21.54 27.36
CA SER A 172 -11.47 -21.46 28.64
C SER A 172 -11.22 -22.85 29.25
N GLY A 173 -12.19 -23.76 29.17
CA GLY A 173 -12.03 -25.13 29.64
C GLY A 173 -10.98 -25.90 28.83
N ALA A 174 -10.96 -25.74 27.50
CA ALA A 174 -9.94 -26.34 26.65
C ALA A 174 -8.54 -25.79 26.97
N CYS A 175 -8.40 -24.48 27.16
CA CYS A 175 -7.14 -23.87 27.61
C CYS A 175 -6.69 -24.40 28.98
N GLN A 176 -7.61 -24.61 29.93
CA GLN A 176 -7.28 -25.17 31.25
C GLN A 176 -6.81 -26.62 31.15
N LEU A 177 -7.45 -27.45 30.32
CA LEU A 177 -7.00 -28.82 30.08
C LEU A 177 -5.61 -28.85 29.42
N ALA A 178 -5.37 -27.96 28.46
CA ALA A 178 -4.06 -27.85 27.84
C ALA A 178 -2.98 -27.42 28.84
N SER A 179 -3.29 -26.46 29.71
CA SER A 179 -2.38 -26.01 30.76
C SER A 179 -2.04 -27.15 31.75
N LYS A 180 -3.01 -28.00 32.11
CA LYS A 180 -2.76 -29.21 32.92
C LYS A 180 -1.84 -30.22 32.22
N ALA A 181 -1.83 -30.23 30.89
CA ALA A 181 -0.91 -31.03 30.08
C ALA A 181 0.43 -30.32 29.81
N GLY A 182 0.68 -29.16 30.44
CA GLY A 182 1.92 -28.39 30.28
C GLY A 182 1.96 -27.49 29.04
N MET A 183 0.83 -27.23 28.38
CA MET A 183 0.74 -26.37 27.20
C MET A 183 -0.07 -25.10 27.48
N GLU A 184 0.57 -23.93 27.38
CA GLU A 184 -0.12 -22.64 27.48
C GLU A 184 -0.63 -22.17 26.11
N LEU A 185 -1.92 -22.35 25.87
CA LEU A 185 -2.54 -22.03 24.57
C LEU A 185 -3.16 -20.63 24.55
N ASN A 186 -2.98 -19.92 23.44
CA ASN A 186 -3.68 -18.66 23.20
C ASN A 186 -5.20 -18.92 22.97
N PRO A 187 -6.10 -18.31 23.76
CA PRO A 187 -7.55 -18.51 23.61
C PRO A 187 -8.09 -18.20 22.20
N LYS A 188 -7.51 -17.23 21.49
CA LYS A 188 -7.92 -16.89 20.11
C LYS A 188 -7.60 -18.03 19.14
N ALA A 189 -6.42 -18.64 19.28
CA ALA A 189 -6.01 -19.78 18.46
C ALA A 189 -6.87 -21.01 18.74
N VAL A 190 -7.18 -21.27 20.02
CA VAL A 190 -8.09 -22.35 20.44
C VAL A 190 -9.50 -22.12 19.88
N ALA A 191 -10.03 -20.90 19.95
CA ALA A 191 -11.35 -20.57 19.40
C ALA A 191 -11.42 -20.70 17.87
N SER A 192 -10.36 -20.26 17.18
CA SER A 192 -10.21 -20.42 15.74
C SER A 192 -10.17 -21.91 15.35
N TYR A 193 -9.35 -22.72 16.04
CA TYR A 193 -9.26 -24.15 15.78
C TYR A 193 -10.57 -24.90 16.10
N LYS A 194 -11.28 -24.53 17.18
CA LYS A 194 -12.55 -25.14 17.55
C LYS A 194 -13.63 -24.92 16.47
N ARG A 195 -13.71 -23.73 15.89
CA ARG A 195 -14.66 -23.43 14.80
C ARG A 195 -14.37 -24.32 13.59
N ARG A 196 -13.12 -24.35 13.15
CA ARG A 196 -12.66 -25.25 12.09
C ARG A 196 -13.00 -26.71 12.38
N TRP A 197 -12.63 -27.21 13.56
CA TRP A 197 -12.91 -28.59 13.99
C TRP A 197 -14.41 -28.91 13.95
N SER A 198 -15.24 -27.97 14.42
CA SER A 198 -16.70 -28.13 14.42
C SER A 198 -17.22 -28.27 12.98
N ASN A 199 -16.80 -27.42 12.05
CA ASN A 199 -17.29 -27.48 10.67
C ASN A 199 -16.94 -28.81 9.99
N PHE A 200 -15.73 -29.34 10.20
CA PHE A 200 -15.35 -30.64 9.67
C PHE A 200 -16.15 -31.81 10.25
N HIS A 201 -16.57 -31.72 11.52
CA HIS A 201 -17.20 -32.84 12.24
C HIS A 201 -18.73 -32.73 12.40
N TYR A 202 -19.35 -31.59 12.11
CA TYR A 202 -20.80 -31.45 11.98
C TYR A 202 -21.32 -31.69 10.56
N LEU A 203 -20.42 -31.71 9.55
CA LEU A 203 -20.74 -32.08 8.17
C LEU A 203 -20.60 -33.60 7.90
N SER A 204 -20.39 -34.41 8.94
CA SER A 204 -20.31 -35.88 8.90
C SER A 204 -21.48 -36.51 9.65
#